data_AF-A0A2A3YGK2-F1
#
_entry.id   AF-A0A2A3YGK2-F1
#
_cell.length_a   1.000
_cell.length_b   1.000
_cell.length_c   1.000
_cell.angle_alpha   90.00
_cell.angle_beta   90.00
_cell.angle_gamma   90.00
#
_symmetry.space_group_name_H-M   'P 1'
#
loop_
_entity.id
_entity.type
_entity.pdbx_description
1 polymer ?
#
loop_
_entity_poly.entity_id
_entity_poly.type
_entity_poly.pdbx_seq_one_letter_code
_entity_poly.pdbx_strand_id
1 'polypeptide(L)'
;MFGRAAQQQKQIDHLQAQVRGLEALVGELAGRAGVGEAELRQLRDRSGRQIPAECRRLVDEGRTIEAIKVYREHTGAGLKDAKDAIDRYREREG
;
A
#
# COMPACT_ATOMS: atom_id res chain seq x y z
N MET A 1 30.72 5.94 10.94
CA MET A 1 29.62 6.13 9.97
C MET A 1 29.29 4.90 9.09
N PHE A 2 29.84 3.70 9.36
CA PHE A 2 29.64 2.51 8.49
C PHE A 2 28.53 1.52 8.93
N GLY A 3 27.99 1.65 10.15
CA GLY A 3 27.00 0.70 10.68
C GLY A 3 25.58 0.85 10.11
N ARG A 4 25.16 2.06 9.74
CA ARG A 4 23.79 2.32 9.25
C ARG A 4 23.53 1.65 7.90
N ALA A 5 24.49 1.67 6.97
CA ALA A 5 24.35 1.02 5.67
C ALA A 5 24.24 -0.51 5.79
N ALA A 6 25.08 -1.13 6.64
CA ALA A 6 25.01 -2.57 6.91
C ALA A 6 23.68 -2.96 7.60
N GLN A 7 23.18 -2.11 8.50
CA GLN A 7 21.89 -2.33 9.17
C GLN A 7 20.71 -2.15 8.20
N GLN A 8 20.76 -1.16 7.32
CA GLN A 8 19.77 -0.98 6.25
C GLN A 8 19.76 -2.17 5.30
N GLN A 9 20.92 -2.68 4.90
CA GLN A 9 21.01 -3.85 4.04
C GLN A 9 20.36 -5.09 4.68
N LYS A 10 20.68 -5.36 5.96
CA LYS A 10 20.02 -6.46 6.70
C LYS A 10 18.51 -6.31 6.77
N GLN A 11 18.01 -5.09 6.96
CA GLN A 11 16.59 -4.82 6.97
C GLN A 11 15.95 -5.03 5.60
N ILE A 12 16.63 -4.63 4.52
CA ILE A 12 16.19 -4.90 3.14
C ILE A 12 16.12 -6.41 2.90
N ASP A 13 17.16 -7.16 3.26
CA ASP A 13 17.21 -8.61 3.07
C ASP A 13 16.08 -9.31 3.83
N HIS A 14 15.81 -8.88 5.08
CA HIS A 14 14.71 -9.39 5.87
C HIS A 14 13.35 -9.08 5.23
N LEU A 15 13.11 -7.83 4.83
CA LEU A 15 11.87 -7.43 4.15
C LEU A 15 11.69 -8.21 2.84
N GLN A 16 12.74 -8.41 2.06
CA GLN A 16 12.69 -9.21 0.83
C GLN A 16 12.32 -10.67 1.11
N ALA A 17 12.87 -11.26 2.17
CA ALA A 17 12.49 -12.61 2.59
C ALA A 17 11.02 -12.68 3.04
N GLN A 18 10.55 -11.68 3.79
CA GLN A 18 9.15 -11.59 4.19
C GLN A 18 8.22 -11.45 2.97
N VAL A 19 8.57 -10.60 2.00
CA VAL A 19 7.80 -10.42 0.76
C VAL A 19 7.70 -11.71 -0.01
N ARG A 20 8.81 -12.44 -0.22
CA ARG A 20 8.77 -13.76 -0.90
C ARG A 20 7.86 -14.77 -0.18
N GLY A 21 7.90 -14.79 1.15
CA GLY A 21 7.03 -15.67 1.95
C GLY A 21 5.54 -15.32 1.80
N LEU A 22 5.22 -14.02 1.84
CA LEU A 22 3.85 -13.54 1.63
C LEU A 22 3.36 -13.80 0.20
N GLU A 23 4.20 -13.60 -0.81
CA GLU A 23 3.90 -13.91 -2.20
C GLU A 23 3.57 -15.40 -2.39
N ALA A 24 4.37 -16.30 -1.79
CA ALA A 24 4.11 -17.73 -1.83
C ALA A 24 2.77 -18.10 -1.17
N LEU A 25 2.48 -17.54 0.00
CA LEU A 25 1.22 -17.76 0.71
C LEU A 25 0.01 -17.26 -0.10
N VAL A 26 0.11 -16.07 -0.71
CA VAL A 26 -0.96 -15.54 -1.58
C VAL A 26 -1.18 -16.45 -2.78
N GLY A 27 -0.11 -16.97 -3.39
CA GLY A 27 -0.21 -17.95 -4.49
C GLY A 27 -0.94 -19.22 -4.08
N GLU A 28 -0.62 -19.78 -2.91
CA GLU A 28 -1.29 -20.97 -2.38
C GLU A 28 -2.78 -20.70 -2.12
N LEU A 29 -3.11 -19.59 -1.45
CA LEU A 29 -4.48 -19.21 -1.15
C LEU A 29 -5.29 -18.95 -2.43
N ALA A 30 -4.69 -18.29 -3.43
CA ALA A 30 -5.32 -18.04 -4.71
C ALA A 30 -5.61 -19.36 -5.46
N GLY A 31 -4.67 -20.29 -5.47
CA GLY A 31 -4.87 -21.62 -6.04
C GLY A 31 -6.00 -22.39 -5.35
N ARG A 32 -6.06 -22.34 -4.01
CA ARG A 32 -7.14 -22.96 -3.22
C ARG A 32 -8.50 -22.29 -3.45
N ALA A 33 -8.53 -20.99 -3.72
CA ALA A 33 -9.74 -20.23 -4.00
C ALA A 33 -10.19 -20.28 -5.47
N GLY A 34 -9.39 -20.90 -6.37
CA GLY A 34 -9.67 -20.91 -7.81
C GLY A 34 -9.49 -19.55 -8.49
N VAL A 35 -8.77 -18.62 -7.86
CA VAL A 35 -8.57 -17.26 -8.35
C VAL A 35 -7.36 -17.24 -9.28
N GLY A 36 -7.59 -16.97 -10.57
CA GLY A 36 -6.52 -16.89 -11.57
C GLY A 36 -5.68 -15.61 -11.48
N GLU A 37 -4.51 -15.60 -12.13
CA GLU A 37 -3.60 -14.44 -12.14
C GLU A 37 -4.25 -13.14 -12.64
N ALA A 38 -5.15 -13.24 -13.62
CA ALA A 38 -5.88 -12.09 -14.17
C ALA A 38 -6.82 -11.48 -13.12
N GLU A 39 -7.49 -12.31 -12.32
CA GLU A 39 -8.37 -11.87 -11.24
C GLU A 39 -7.56 -11.30 -10.07
N LEU A 40 -6.45 -11.93 -9.69
CA LEU A 40 -5.51 -11.35 -8.70
C LEU A 40 -5.01 -9.98 -9.11
N ARG A 41 -4.71 -9.78 -10.40
CA ARG A 41 -4.32 -8.47 -10.94
C ARG A 41 -5.44 -7.44 -10.76
N GLN A 42 -6.68 -7.80 -11.12
CA GLN A 42 -7.84 -6.93 -10.93
C GLN A 42 -8.10 -6.59 -9.46
N LEU A 43 -7.97 -7.58 -8.56
CA LEU A 43 -8.11 -7.41 -7.11
C LEU A 43 -7.02 -6.47 -6.57
N ARG A 44 -5.76 -6.69 -6.94
CA ARG A 44 -4.65 -5.80 -6.57
C ARG A 44 -4.89 -4.38 -7.04
N ASP A 45 -5.31 -4.20 -8.30
CA ASP A 45 -5.57 -2.87 -8.84
C ASP A 45 -6.75 -2.22 -8.11
N ARG A 46 -7.77 -2.98 -7.73
CA ARG A 46 -8.89 -2.48 -6.90
C ARG A 46 -8.43 -2.08 -5.50
N SER A 47 -7.60 -2.90 -4.84
CA SER A 47 -7.05 -2.61 -3.51
C SER A 47 -6.09 -1.42 -3.53
N GLY A 48 -5.25 -1.28 -4.56
CA GLY A 48 -4.39 -0.11 -4.78
C GLY A 48 -5.15 1.18 -5.07
N ARG A 49 -6.46 1.08 -5.34
CA ARG A 49 -7.39 2.21 -5.47
C ARG A 49 -8.13 2.52 -4.17
N GLN A 50 -8.05 1.67 -3.15
CA GLN A 50 -8.72 1.87 -1.87
C GLN A 50 -7.78 2.62 -0.91
N ILE A 51 -8.16 3.83 -0.54
CA ILE A 51 -7.54 4.53 0.60
C ILE A 51 -8.25 4.12 1.90
N PRO A 52 -7.59 4.20 3.08
CA PRO A 52 -8.22 3.91 4.37
C PRO A 52 -9.52 4.69 4.59
N ALA A 53 -10.47 4.12 5.33
CA ALA A 53 -11.79 4.74 5.55
C ALA A 53 -11.70 6.12 6.22
N GLU A 54 -10.73 6.31 7.11
CA GLU A 54 -10.47 7.59 7.75
C GLU A 54 -9.95 8.63 6.75
N CYS A 55 -9.05 8.25 5.83
CA CYS A 55 -8.59 9.12 4.76
C CYS A 55 -9.76 9.56 3.86
N ARG A 56 -10.72 8.67 3.56
CA ARG A 56 -11.92 9.01 2.78
C ARG A 56 -12.74 10.11 3.46
N ARG A 57 -13.08 9.93 4.74
CA ARG A 57 -13.82 10.92 5.53
C ARG A 57 -13.12 12.28 5.53
N LEU A 58 -11.80 12.29 5.74
CA LEU A 58 -11.00 13.51 5.74
C LEU A 58 -10.98 14.18 4.36
N VAL A 59 -10.97 13.41 3.28
CA VAL A 59 -11.10 13.95 1.93
C VAL A 59 -12.47 14.59 1.71
N ASP A 60 -13.55 13.90 2.12
CA ASP A 60 -14.93 14.38 1.96
C ASP A 60 -15.18 15.65 2.78
N GLU A 61 -14.51 15.79 3.93
CA GLU A 61 -14.48 17.01 4.76
C GLU A 61 -13.59 18.14 4.19
N GLY A 62 -12.93 17.93 3.05
CA GLY A 62 -11.98 18.89 2.46
C GLY A 62 -10.61 18.96 3.15
N ARG A 63 -10.36 18.12 4.16
CA ARG A 63 -9.14 18.06 5.00
C ARG A 63 -8.06 17.20 4.36
N THR A 64 -7.66 17.56 3.13
CA THR A 64 -6.73 16.75 2.31
C THR A 64 -5.34 16.55 2.92
N ILE A 65 -4.79 17.57 3.58
CA ILE A 65 -3.47 17.47 4.21
C ILE A 65 -3.48 16.43 5.33
N GLU A 66 -4.57 16.40 6.10
CA GLU A 66 -4.75 15.44 7.18
C GLU A 66 -4.97 14.04 6.63
N ALA A 67 -5.73 13.90 5.54
CA ALA A 67 -5.90 12.63 4.84
C ALA A 67 -4.55 12.05 4.37
N ILE A 68 -3.66 12.89 3.83
CA ILE A 68 -2.29 12.49 3.42
C ILE A 68 -1.48 12.05 4.64
N LYS A 69 -1.58 12.77 5.77
CA LYS A 69 -0.86 12.42 7.00
C LYS A 69 -1.31 11.06 7.53
N VAL A 70 -2.62 10.86 7.67
CA VAL A 70 -3.22 9.59 8.10
C VAL A 70 -2.86 8.46 7.14
N TYR A 71 -2.87 8.70 5.83
CA TYR A 71 -2.50 7.70 4.82
C TYR A 71 -1.06 7.22 5.02
N ARG A 72 -0.12 8.14 5.26
CA ARG A 72 1.29 7.80 5.52
C ARG A 72 1.48 7.02 6.81
N GLU A 73 0.74 7.38 7.86
CA GLU A 73 0.80 6.68 9.15
C GLU A 73 0.24 5.25 9.03
N HIS A 74 -0.82 5.05 8.26
CA HIS A 74 -1.42 3.73 8.04
C HIS A 74 -0.64 2.83 7.09
N THR A 75 -0.06 3.40 6.03
CA THR A 75 0.54 2.60 4.93
C THR A 75 2.07 2.61 4.93
N GLY A 76 2.70 3.51 5.69
CA GLY A 76 4.14 3.75 5.62
C GLY A 76 4.59 4.44 4.32
N ALA A 77 3.65 4.89 3.48
CA ALA A 77 3.96 5.50 2.20
C ALA A 77 4.81 6.78 2.32
N GLY A 78 5.64 7.02 1.29
CA GLY A 78 6.33 8.30 1.12
C GLY A 78 5.35 9.45 0.90
N LEU A 79 5.81 10.68 1.10
CA LEU A 79 4.95 11.87 0.94
C LEU A 79 4.36 11.97 -0.48
N LYS A 80 5.16 11.66 -1.49
CA LYS A 80 4.72 11.64 -2.89
C LYS A 80 3.62 10.59 -3.10
N ASP A 81 3.89 9.34 -2.72
CA ASP A 81 2.94 8.23 -2.93
C ASP A 81 1.63 8.46 -2.18
N ALA A 82 1.70 9.03 -0.97
CA ALA A 82 0.51 9.36 -0.20
C ALA A 82 -0.30 10.50 -0.83
N LYS A 83 0.36 11.55 -1.32
CA LYS A 83 -0.30 12.62 -2.07
C LYS A 83 -0.97 12.07 -3.33
N ASP A 84 -0.23 11.30 -4.12
CA ASP A 84 -0.73 10.72 -5.37
C ASP A 84 -1.94 9.80 -5.12
N ALA A 85 -1.94 9.04 -4.02
CA ALA A 85 -3.08 8.19 -3.64
C ALA A 85 -4.32 9.00 -3.25
N ILE A 86 -4.15 10.06 -2.45
CA ILE A 86 -5.25 10.92 -2.01
C ILE A 86 -5.80 11.79 -3.16
N ASP A 87 -4.93 12.35 -3.99
CA ASP A 87 -5.32 13.16 -5.16
C ASP A 87 -6.12 12.32 -6.16
N ARG A 88 -5.67 11.08 -6.47
CA ARG A 88 -6.42 10.14 -7.32
C ARG A 88 -7.78 9.75 -6.76
N TYR A 89 -7.94 9.74 -5.43
CA TYR A 89 -9.22 9.50 -4.81
C TYR A 89 -10.13 10.74 -4.95
N ARG A 90 -9.60 11.95 -4.72
CA ARG A 90 -10.32 13.21 -4.90
C ARG A 90 -10.81 13.45 -6.32
N GLU A 91 -9.98 13.17 -7.32
CA GLU A 91 -10.31 13.35 -8.74
C GLU A 91 -11.44 12.42 -9.23
N ARG A 92 -11.81 11.40 -8.45
CA ARG A 92 -12.89 10.46 -8.79
C ARG A 92 -14.22 10.78 -8.12
N GLU A 93 -14.18 11.35 -6.91
CA GLU A 93 -15.36 11.63 -6.08
C GLU A 93 -15.81 13.11 -6.16
N GLY A 94 -15.07 13.95 -6.89
CA GLY A 94 -15.46 15.31 -7.27
C GLY A 94 -16.03 15.37 -8.67
#